data_AF-A0ABD0PQM1-F1
#
_entry.id   AF-A0ABD0PQM1-F1
#
_cell.length_a   1.000
_cell.length_b   1.000
_cell.length_c   1.000
_cell.angle_alpha   90.00
_cell.angle_beta   90.00
_cell.angle_gamma   90.00
#
_symmetry.space_group_name_H-M   'P 1'
#
loop_
_entity.id
_entity.type
_entity.pdbx_description
1 polymer ?
#
loop_
_entity_poly.entity_id
_entity_poly.type
_entity_poly.pdbx_seq_one_letter_code
_entity_poly.pdbx_strand_id
1 'polypeptide(L)' 'MSSSGEKKTASQTDGKAAQSKKSEMGMMSYRMYVFDQENFQGRMIEINAECMNVCEMGMDRVRSLRVECGP' A
#
# COMPACT_ATOMS: atom_id res chain seq x y z
N MET A 1 -45.66 14.41 0.38
CA MET A 1 -45.01 14.17 -0.94
C MET A 1 -43.72 14.98 -0.93
N SER A 2 -42.50 14.50 -1.14
CA SER A 2 -41.94 13.22 -1.55
C SER A 2 -40.45 13.26 -1.12
N SER A 3 -39.97 12.23 -0.43
CA SER A 3 -38.99 11.25 -0.92
C SER A 3 -37.59 11.79 -1.26
N SER A 4 -36.63 11.31 -0.47
CA SER A 4 -35.36 10.66 -0.85
C SER A 4 -34.43 11.29 -1.89
N GLY A 5 -33.15 11.38 -1.52
CA GLY A 5 -32.06 11.57 -2.46
C GLY A 5 -30.70 11.43 -1.79
N GLU A 6 -30.28 10.18 -1.53
CA GLU A 6 -28.87 9.88 -1.30
C GLU A 6 -28.04 10.37 -2.49
N LYS A 7 -26.98 11.14 -2.22
CA LYS A 7 -25.91 11.35 -3.19
C LYS A 7 -24.59 10.90 -2.58
N LYS A 8 -24.17 9.72 -3.02
CA LYS A 8 -22.79 9.22 -2.95
C LYS A 8 -21.86 10.30 -3.50
N THR A 9 -20.94 10.80 -2.68
CA THR A 9 -19.79 11.52 -3.20
C THR A 9 -18.67 10.50 -3.37
N ALA A 10 -18.36 10.23 -4.64
CA ALA A 10 -17.33 9.32 -5.07
C ALA A 10 -15.97 9.71 -4.49
N SER A 11 -15.22 8.69 -4.07
CA SER A 11 -13.82 8.78 -3.70
C SER A 11 -13.01 9.43 -4.84
N GLN A 12 -12.47 10.61 -4.61
CA GLN A 12 -11.44 11.19 -5.46
C GLN A 12 -10.08 10.81 -4.87
N THR A 13 -9.41 9.85 -5.48
CA THR A 13 -7.96 9.71 -5.33
C THR A 13 -7.33 10.27 -6.60
N ASP A 14 -6.97 11.55 -6.56
CA ASP A 14 -6.15 12.17 -7.58
C ASP A 14 -4.77 11.50 -7.56
N GLY A 15 -4.59 10.53 -8.45
CA GLY A 15 -3.30 9.90 -8.74
C GLY A 15 -2.38 10.91 -9.40
N LYS A 16 -1.77 11.78 -8.60
CA LYS A 16 -0.63 12.58 -9.03
C LYS A 16 0.59 11.66 -9.07
N ALA A 17 0.91 11.16 -10.27
CA ALA A 17 2.13 10.42 -10.55
C ALA A 17 3.34 11.22 -10.04
N ALA A 18 3.86 10.80 -8.89
CA ALA A 18 5.08 11.35 -8.33
C ALA A 18 6.25 10.78 -9.13
N GLN A 19 7.02 11.68 -9.72
CA GLN A 19 8.26 11.41 -10.44
C GLN A 19 9.23 10.66 -9.52
N SER A 20 9.34 9.34 -9.69
CA SER A 20 10.30 8.49 -8.96
C SER A 20 11.73 8.91 -9.31
N LYS A 21 12.35 9.71 -8.43
CA LYS A 21 13.81 9.75 -8.33
C LYS A 21 14.24 8.37 -7.84
N LYS A 22 14.68 7.51 -8.76
CA LYS A 22 15.36 6.25 -8.40
C LYS A 22 16.56 6.60 -7.53
N SER A 23 16.48 6.30 -6.24
CA SER A 23 17.64 6.33 -5.35
C SER A 23 18.54 5.16 -5.73
N GLU A 24 19.82 5.47 -5.97
CA GLU A 24 20.88 4.50 -6.23
C GLU A 24 21.24 3.82 -4.90
N MET A 25 20.34 2.99 -4.39
CA MET A 25 20.57 2.22 -3.18
C MET A 25 21.17 0.88 -3.62
N GLY A 26 22.50 0.85 -3.69
CA GLY A 26 23.28 -0.23 -4.29
C GLY A 26 23.01 -1.59 -3.64
N MET A 27 22.75 -2.59 -4.48
CA MET A 27 22.82 -4.05 -4.25
C MET A 27 22.55 -4.57 -2.82
N MET A 28 21.61 -3.98 -2.08
CA MET A 28 21.13 -4.55 -0.82
C MET A 28 19.84 -5.32 -1.12
N SER A 29 19.77 -6.57 -0.66
CA SER A 29 18.55 -7.36 -0.76
C SER A 29 17.49 -6.75 0.16
N TYR A 30 16.50 -6.04 -0.42
CA TYR A 30 15.36 -5.55 0.33
C TYR A 30 14.43 -6.69 0.70
N ARG A 31 13.96 -6.69 1.94
CA ARG A 31 12.94 -7.59 2.42
C ARG A 31 12.10 -6.90 3.48
N MET A 32 10.82 -6.73 3.17
CA MET A 32 9.81 -6.29 4.13
C MET A 32 8.53 -7.10 3.96
N TYR A 33 7.70 -7.09 5.00
CA TYR A 33 6.39 -7.69 5.05
C TYR A 33 5.36 -6.64 5.39
N VAL A 34 4.23 -6.65 4.69
CA VAL A 34 3.07 -5.82 5.02
C VAL A 34 1.93 -6.71 5.49
N PHE A 35 1.13 -6.21 6.43
CA PHE A 35 0.05 -6.95 7.06
C PHE A 35 -1.26 -6.17 7.02
N ASP A 36 -2.39 -6.85 6.83
CA ASP A 36 -3.73 -6.23 6.81
C ASP A 36 -4.34 -6.02 8.22
N GLN A 37 -3.74 -6.61 9.26
CA GLN A 37 -4.06 -6.37 10.67
C GLN A 37 -2.91 -5.69 11.42
N GLU A 38 -3.22 -5.13 12.58
CA GLU A 38 -2.23 -4.58 13.51
C GLU A 38 -1.40 -5.71 14.15
N ASN A 39 -0.28 -5.36 14.79
CA ASN A 39 0.57 -6.31 15.52
C ASN A 39 1.08 -7.48 14.68
N PHE A 40 1.30 -7.29 13.38
CA PHE A 40 1.87 -8.27 12.45
C PHE A 40 1.03 -9.53 12.29
N GLN A 41 -0.29 -9.37 12.28
CA GLN A 41 -1.27 -10.44 12.14
C GLN A 41 -2.02 -10.36 10.81
N GLY A 42 -2.84 -11.38 10.54
CA GLY A 42 -3.70 -11.41 9.35
C GLY A 42 -2.96 -11.80 8.07
N ARG A 43 -3.45 -11.30 6.93
CA ARG A 43 -2.84 -11.53 5.61
C ARG A 43 -1.50 -10.81 5.55
N MET A 44 -0.49 -11.52 5.06
CA MET A 44 0.86 -10.99 4.87
C MET A 44 1.28 -11.07 3.40
N ILE A 45 1.99 -10.05 2.94
CA ILE A 45 2.62 -10.01 1.61
C ILE A 45 4.09 -9.63 1.78
N GLU A 46 4.97 -10.39 1.14
CA GLU A 46 6.41 -10.09 1.06
C GLU A 46 6.66 -9.09 -0.07
N ILE A 47 7.44 -8.05 0.23
CA ILE A 47 7.90 -7.05 -0.73
C ILE A 47 9.43 -7.07 -0.72
N ASN A 48 10.00 -7.51 -1.84
CA ASN A 48 11.43 -7.68 -2.06
C ASN A 48 11.98 -6.75 -3.16
N ALA A 49 11.13 -5.90 -3.73
CA ALA A 49 11.46 -4.92 -4.75
C ALA A 49 10.49 -3.72 -4.66
N GLU A 50 10.68 -2.70 -5.49
CA GLU A 50 9.77 -1.56 -5.58
C GLU A 50 8.35 -2.03 -5.92
N CYS A 51 7.38 -1.68 -5.05
CA CYS A 51 5.96 -1.92 -5.25
C CYS A 51 5.25 -0.57 -5.27
N MET A 52 4.82 -0.13 -6.44
CA MET A 52 4.14 1.16 -6.62
C MET A 52 2.71 1.16 -6.06
N ASN A 53 2.06 -0.01 -6.04
CA ASN A 53 0.67 -0.16 -5.64
C ASN A 53 0.42 -1.52 -4.95
N VAL A 54 0.22 -1.50 -3.63
CA VAL A 54 -0.04 -2.71 -2.84
C VAL A 54 -1.39 -3.37 -3.14
N CYS A 55 -2.34 -2.64 -3.73
CA CYS A 55 -3.63 -3.21 -4.13
C CYS A 55 -3.47 -4.23 -5.27
N GLU A 56 -2.46 -4.09 -6.12
CA GLU A 56 -2.14 -5.07 -7.18
C GLU A 56 -1.69 -6.42 -6.60
N MET A 57 -1.15 -6.40 -5.38
CA MET A 57 -0.81 -7.61 -4.63
C MET A 57 -1.98 -8.13 -3.77
N GLY A 58 -3.18 -7.54 -3.89
CA GLY A 58 -4.37 -7.97 -3.17
C GLY A 58 -4.48 -7.43 -1.74
N MET A 59 -3.81 -6.31 -1.44
CA MET A 59 -3.89 -5.61 -0.16
C MET A 59 -4.71 -4.32 -0.28
N ASP A 60 -5.93 -4.31 0.27
CA ASP A 60 -6.77 -3.10 0.29
C ASP A 60 -6.31 -2.09 1.37
N ARG A 61 -5.84 -2.59 2.52
CA ARG A 61 -5.34 -1.74 3.61
C ARG A 61 -4.18 -2.43 4.32
N VAL A 62 -3.11 -1.67 4.56
CA VAL A 62 -1.99 -2.07 5.42
C VAL A 62 -2.25 -1.51 6.83
N ARG A 63 -2.13 -2.34 7.85
CA ARG A 63 -2.26 -1.95 9.27
C ARG A 63 -1.00 -2.18 10.09
N SER A 64 -0.08 -3.04 9.64
CA SER A 64 1.27 -3.12 10.22
C SER A 64 2.29 -3.56 9.18
N LEU A 65 3.58 -3.33 9.45
CA LEU A 65 4.69 -3.66 8.55
C LEU A 65 5.92 -4.11 9.34
N ARG A 66 6.71 -5.04 8.78
CA ARG A 66 8.00 -5.47 9.32
C ARG A 66 9.08 -5.34 8.26
N VAL A 67 10.18 -4.70 8.59
CA VAL A 67 11.37 -4.63 7.74
C VAL A 67 12.38 -5.64 8.26
N GLU A 68 12.79 -6.58 7.41
CA GLU A 68 13.86 -7.55 7.73
C GLU A 68 15.20 -7.06 7.21
N CYS A 69 15.24 -6.55 5.98
CA CYS A 69 16.44 -6.05 5.32
C CYS A 69 16.11 -4.80 4.50
N GLY A 70 16.71 -3.68 4.84
CA GLY A 70 16.47 -2.37 4.24
C GLY A 70 17.05 -1.27 5.13
N PRO A 71 17.02 0.01 4.70
CA PRO A 71 17.25 1.14 5.59
C PRO A 71 16.20 1.24 6.70
#